data_AF-A0A3D0IFN7-F1
#
_entry.id   AF-A0A3D0IFN7-F1
#
_cell.length_a   1.000
_cell.length_b   1.000
_cell.length_c   1.000
_cell.angle_alpha   90.00
_cell.angle_beta   90.00
_cell.angle_gamma   90.00
#
_symmetry.space_group_name_H-M   'P 1'
#
loop_
_entity.id
_entity.type
_entity.pdbx_description
1 polymer ?
#
loop_
_entity_poly.entity_id
_entity_poly.type
_entity_poly.pdbx_seq_one_letter_code
_entity_poly.pdbx_strand_id
1 'polypeptide(L)'
;FHDDQHGTAVITLAGLTNALKLVGKKIEEISVVVNGAGAAATAITKLLISRGLKDVVLCDRTGAIYQGREKLNSAKEEIAAITNQKMKKGSLKDVIVGADVFIGVSAPGVLTAEMVATMAKDPIVFACANPTPEILPDEAKKAGVAVMATGRSDFPNQVNNVLAFPGIFRGALDVRASDINDEMKIAAANAIAGVVSDEELNPEYILPDAFDPRVGKAVAAAVAEAARKSGVARI
;
A
#
# COMPACT_ATOMS: atom_id res chain seq x y z
N PHE A 1 -5.31 -6.53 15.76
CA PHE A 1 -4.61 -5.59 14.86
C PHE A 1 -3.11 -5.76 15.02
N HIS A 2 -2.34 -5.80 13.93
CA HIS A 2 -0.88 -5.86 13.97
C HIS A 2 -0.34 -4.69 13.16
N ASP A 3 0.47 -3.82 13.76
CA ASP A 3 0.82 -2.53 13.15
C ASP A 3 1.69 -2.69 11.89
N ASP A 4 2.76 -3.50 11.95
CA ASP A 4 3.62 -3.74 10.78
C ASP A 4 2.89 -4.36 9.57
N GLN A 5 1.70 -4.96 9.79
CA GLN A 5 0.88 -5.56 8.74
C GLN A 5 -0.23 -4.61 8.31
N HIS A 6 -1.13 -4.29 9.24
CA HIS A 6 -2.34 -3.54 8.98
C HIS A 6 -2.10 -2.03 8.93
N GLY A 7 -1.20 -1.50 9.77
CA GLY A 7 -0.80 -0.09 9.73
C GLY A 7 -0.14 0.23 8.39
N THR A 8 0.82 -0.59 7.98
CA THR A 8 1.45 -0.51 6.66
C THR A 8 0.40 -0.55 5.54
N ALA A 9 -0.54 -1.50 5.58
CA ALA A 9 -1.61 -1.61 4.59
C ALA A 9 -2.48 -0.34 4.51
N VAL A 10 -2.86 0.23 5.66
CA VAL A 10 -3.66 1.46 5.75
C VAL A 10 -2.93 2.63 5.08
N ILE A 11 -1.64 2.81 5.35
CA ILE A 11 -0.88 3.95 4.82
C ILE A 11 -0.56 3.76 3.35
N THR A 12 -0.24 2.53 2.92
CA THR A 12 -0.09 2.21 1.50
C THR A 12 -1.38 2.50 0.73
N LEU A 13 -2.55 2.13 1.26
CA LEU A 13 -3.84 2.47 0.64
C LEU A 13 -4.08 3.99 0.61
N ALA A 14 -3.76 4.71 1.70
CA ALA A 14 -3.91 6.16 1.76
C ALA A 14 -3.05 6.87 0.70
N GLY A 15 -1.76 6.54 0.65
CA GLY A 15 -0.84 7.09 -0.34
C GLY A 15 -1.25 6.71 -1.76
N LEU A 16 -1.62 5.44 -1.98
CA LEU A 16 -2.03 4.98 -3.31
C LEU A 16 -3.29 5.72 -3.79
N THR A 17 -4.24 6.00 -2.91
CA THR A 17 -5.45 6.76 -3.24
C THR A 17 -5.11 8.15 -3.80
N ASN A 18 -4.20 8.86 -3.13
CA ASN A 18 -3.74 10.18 -3.57
C ASN A 18 -2.85 10.11 -4.82
N ALA A 19 -1.98 9.11 -4.92
CA ALA A 19 -1.15 8.89 -6.10
C ALA A 19 -1.99 8.59 -7.36
N LEU A 20 -3.04 7.75 -7.24
CA LEU A 20 -3.95 7.44 -8.33
C LEU A 20 -4.75 8.68 -8.78
N LYS A 21 -5.18 9.52 -7.84
CA LYS A 21 -5.83 10.80 -8.15
C LYS A 21 -4.92 11.70 -8.99
N LEU A 22 -3.63 11.81 -8.63
CA LEU A 22 -2.64 12.61 -9.37
C LEU A 22 -2.43 12.13 -10.81
N VAL A 23 -2.33 10.81 -11.02
CA VAL A 23 -2.08 10.25 -12.36
C VAL A 23 -3.37 9.94 -13.13
N GLY A 24 -4.54 10.26 -12.57
CA GLY A 24 -5.84 10.05 -13.21
C GLY A 24 -6.23 8.59 -13.43
N LYS A 25 -5.80 7.68 -12.55
CA LYS A 25 -6.08 6.24 -12.63
C LYS A 25 -7.11 5.80 -11.58
N LYS A 26 -7.80 4.70 -11.84
CA LYS A 26 -8.76 4.08 -10.90
C LYS A 26 -8.25 2.73 -10.42
N ILE A 27 -8.44 2.42 -9.14
CA ILE A 27 -7.92 1.19 -8.53
C ILE A 27 -8.48 -0.08 -9.19
N GLU A 28 -9.67 -0.04 -9.78
CA GLU A 28 -10.29 -1.18 -10.46
C GLU A 28 -9.72 -1.44 -11.86
N GLU A 29 -8.92 -0.51 -12.40
CA GLU A 29 -8.41 -0.51 -13.77
C GLU A 29 -6.87 -0.67 -13.85
N ILE A 30 -6.16 -0.62 -12.72
CA ILE A 30 -4.69 -0.73 -12.66
C ILE A 30 -4.19 -2.16 -12.49
N SER A 31 -2.95 -2.40 -12.93
CA SER A 31 -2.15 -3.58 -12.60
C SER A 31 -1.11 -3.26 -11.54
N VAL A 32 -1.08 -4.04 -10.44
CA VAL A 32 -0.16 -3.86 -9.31
C VAL A 32 0.80 -5.04 -9.21
N VAL A 33 2.08 -4.77 -9.00
CA VAL A 33 3.08 -5.77 -8.63
C VAL A 33 3.57 -5.49 -7.22
N VAL A 34 3.40 -6.46 -6.33
CA VAL A 34 3.87 -6.39 -4.95
C VAL A 34 5.10 -7.27 -4.80
N ASN A 35 6.26 -6.68 -4.50
CA ASN A 35 7.48 -7.45 -4.23
C ASN A 35 7.62 -7.70 -2.72
N GLY A 36 7.57 -8.97 -2.35
CA GLY A 36 7.38 -9.44 -1.00
C GLY A 36 6.14 -10.33 -0.90
N ALA A 37 6.24 -11.38 -0.09
CA ALA A 37 5.14 -12.30 0.20
C ALA A 37 5.04 -12.59 1.71
N GLY A 38 5.47 -11.61 2.52
CA GLY A 38 5.35 -11.63 3.97
C GLY A 38 4.02 -11.07 4.44
N ALA A 39 3.92 -10.83 5.74
CA ALA A 39 2.69 -10.41 6.37
C ALA A 39 2.22 -9.01 5.93
N ALA A 40 3.14 -8.04 5.79
CA ALA A 40 2.83 -6.71 5.26
C ALA A 40 2.31 -6.77 3.81
N ALA A 41 3.01 -7.47 2.92
CA ALA A 41 2.59 -7.64 1.52
C ALA A 41 1.19 -8.27 1.40
N THR A 42 0.92 -9.28 2.23
CA THR A 42 -0.37 -9.96 2.28
C THR A 42 -1.47 -9.02 2.77
N ALA A 43 -1.23 -8.25 3.84
CA ALA A 43 -2.19 -7.30 4.39
C ALA A 43 -2.48 -6.15 3.43
N ILE A 44 -1.45 -5.56 2.80
CA ILE A 44 -1.60 -4.57 1.73
C ILE A 44 -2.48 -5.14 0.63
N THR A 45 -2.13 -6.31 0.10
CA THR A 45 -2.85 -6.89 -1.04
C THR A 45 -4.32 -7.16 -0.71
N LYS A 46 -4.63 -7.77 0.43
CA LYS A 46 -6.01 -8.05 0.85
C LYS A 46 -6.82 -6.75 1.00
N LEU A 47 -6.23 -5.70 1.57
CA LEU A 47 -6.91 -4.40 1.74
C LEU A 47 -7.12 -3.68 0.40
N LEU A 48 -6.17 -3.77 -0.54
CA LEU A 48 -6.35 -3.20 -1.87
C LEU A 48 -7.44 -3.95 -2.66
N ILE A 49 -7.49 -5.28 -2.55
CA ILE A 49 -8.55 -6.10 -3.18
C ILE A 49 -9.92 -5.73 -2.62
N SER A 50 -10.05 -5.54 -1.29
CA SER A 50 -11.32 -5.11 -0.69
C SER A 50 -11.74 -3.70 -1.12
N ARG A 51 -10.81 -2.90 -1.67
CA ARG A 51 -11.07 -1.60 -2.31
C ARG A 51 -11.29 -1.67 -3.82
N GLY A 52 -11.33 -2.85 -4.41
CA GLY A 52 -11.67 -3.06 -5.81
C GLY A 52 -10.49 -3.35 -6.73
N LEU A 53 -9.27 -3.49 -6.20
CA LEU A 53 -8.12 -3.92 -7.00
C LEU A 53 -8.36 -5.32 -7.60
N LYS A 54 -8.25 -5.44 -8.93
CA LYS A 54 -8.52 -6.69 -9.67
C LYS A 54 -7.27 -7.39 -10.18
N ASP A 55 -6.26 -6.64 -10.62
CA ASP A 55 -5.03 -7.19 -11.20
C ASP A 55 -3.86 -6.93 -10.27
N VAL A 56 -3.46 -7.96 -9.52
CA VAL A 56 -2.34 -7.90 -8.59
C VAL A 56 -1.52 -9.18 -8.64
N VAL A 57 -0.19 -9.03 -8.69
CA VAL A 57 0.75 -10.15 -8.65
C VAL A 57 1.75 -9.93 -7.52
N LEU A 58 1.88 -10.93 -6.64
CA LEU A 58 2.96 -10.94 -5.64
C LEU A 58 4.18 -11.67 -6.20
N CYS A 59 5.36 -11.16 -5.87
CA CYS A 59 6.63 -11.83 -6.09
C CYS A 59 7.30 -12.16 -4.75
N ASP A 60 7.88 -13.36 -4.67
CA ASP A 60 8.87 -13.67 -3.64
C ASP A 60 10.26 -13.83 -4.25
N ARG A 61 11.23 -14.29 -3.45
CA ARG A 61 12.63 -14.49 -3.85
C ARG A 61 12.81 -15.39 -5.08
N THR A 62 11.81 -16.21 -5.40
CA THR A 62 11.85 -17.15 -6.53
C THR A 62 10.93 -16.72 -7.69
N GLY A 63 10.40 -15.49 -7.68
CA GLY A 63 9.53 -14.95 -8.72
C GLY A 63 8.05 -14.88 -8.36
N ALA A 64 7.20 -14.77 -9.40
CA ALA A 64 5.77 -14.62 -9.26
C ALA A 64 5.10 -15.78 -8.52
N ILE A 65 4.19 -15.45 -7.61
CA ILE A 65 3.33 -16.40 -6.90
C ILE A 65 2.07 -16.63 -7.74
N TYR A 66 1.74 -17.90 -7.98
CA TYR A 66 0.57 -18.34 -8.73
C TYR A 66 0.11 -19.69 -8.22
N GLN A 67 -1.17 -20.01 -8.47
CA GLN A 67 -1.77 -21.25 -8.01
C GLN A 67 -1.05 -22.47 -8.61
N GLY A 68 -0.69 -23.45 -7.77
CA GLY A 68 0.03 -24.65 -8.21
C GLY A 68 1.54 -24.46 -8.43
N ARG A 69 2.12 -23.31 -8.07
CA ARG A 69 3.58 -23.18 -7.97
C ARG A 69 4.12 -24.09 -6.87
N GLU A 70 5.25 -24.75 -7.13
CA GLU A 70 5.89 -25.60 -6.13
C GLU A 70 6.46 -24.80 -4.94
N LYS A 71 6.56 -25.44 -3.77
CA LYS A 71 7.20 -24.90 -2.55
C LYS A 71 6.55 -23.61 -2.01
N LEU A 72 5.25 -23.45 -2.19
CA LEU A 72 4.47 -22.46 -1.45
C LEU A 72 4.23 -22.96 -0.01
N ASN A 73 4.17 -22.04 0.94
CA ASN A 73 3.61 -22.31 2.26
C ASN A 73 2.12 -21.96 2.25
N SER A 74 1.38 -22.33 3.30
CA SER A 74 -0.07 -22.11 3.37
C SER A 74 -0.49 -20.66 3.11
N ALA A 75 0.21 -19.68 3.70
CA ALA A 75 -0.08 -18.26 3.48
C ALA A 75 0.10 -17.84 2.01
N LYS A 76 1.10 -18.39 1.31
CA LYS A 76 1.31 -18.14 -0.11
C LYS A 76 0.32 -18.89 -1.00
N GLU A 77 -0.18 -20.04 -0.57
CA GLU A 77 -1.26 -20.73 -1.28
C GLU A 77 -2.56 -19.93 -1.21
N GLU A 78 -2.90 -19.40 -0.04
CA GLU A 78 -4.06 -18.52 0.13
C GLU A 78 -3.96 -17.26 -0.74
N ILE A 79 -2.80 -16.60 -0.76
CA ILE A 79 -2.64 -15.40 -1.59
C ILE A 79 -2.66 -15.75 -3.08
N ALA A 80 -2.10 -16.89 -3.48
CA ALA A 80 -2.14 -17.36 -4.87
C ALA A 80 -3.57 -17.67 -5.35
N ALA A 81 -4.48 -18.06 -4.46
CA ALA A 81 -5.87 -18.33 -4.80
C ALA A 81 -6.68 -17.05 -5.11
N ILE A 82 -6.28 -15.90 -4.53
CA ILE A 82 -7.02 -14.63 -4.68
C ILE A 82 -6.28 -13.59 -5.55
N THR A 83 -5.03 -13.84 -5.93
CA THR A 83 -4.20 -12.94 -6.74
C THR A 83 -3.76 -13.61 -8.04
N ASN A 84 -3.13 -12.84 -8.92
CA ASN A 84 -2.53 -13.32 -10.17
C ASN A 84 -3.48 -14.20 -10.99
N GLN A 85 -4.71 -13.73 -11.18
CA GLN A 85 -5.77 -14.44 -11.92
C GLN A 85 -5.37 -14.74 -13.38
N LYS A 86 -4.40 -13.99 -13.92
CA LYS A 86 -3.81 -14.18 -15.25
C LYS A 86 -2.69 -15.23 -15.28
N MET A 87 -2.36 -15.84 -14.14
CA MET A 87 -1.32 -16.87 -14.00
C MET A 87 0.04 -16.44 -14.56
N LYS A 88 0.41 -15.17 -14.38
CA LYS A 88 1.73 -14.65 -14.78
C LYS A 88 2.82 -15.43 -14.04
N LYS A 89 3.87 -15.80 -14.76
CA LYS A 89 5.03 -16.55 -14.24
C LYS A 89 6.32 -15.79 -14.55
N GLY A 90 7.41 -16.20 -13.91
CA GLY A 90 8.73 -15.64 -14.13
C GLY A 90 9.23 -14.81 -12.95
N SER A 91 10.29 -14.07 -13.20
CA SER A 91 10.95 -13.18 -12.26
C SER A 91 10.16 -11.87 -12.08
N LEU A 92 10.61 -11.03 -11.14
CA LEU A 92 10.09 -9.67 -10.99
C LEU A 92 10.18 -8.87 -12.30
N LYS A 93 11.30 -9.01 -13.04
CA LYS A 93 11.52 -8.36 -14.33
C LYS A 93 10.45 -8.71 -15.35
N ASP A 94 9.95 -9.94 -15.32
CA ASP A 94 8.98 -10.44 -16.30
C ASP A 94 7.57 -9.92 -16.00
N VAL A 95 7.18 -9.88 -14.71
CA VAL A 95 5.79 -9.54 -14.33
C VAL A 95 5.53 -8.05 -14.17
N ILE A 96 6.58 -7.24 -13.99
CA ILE A 96 6.47 -5.78 -13.83
C ILE A 96 6.21 -5.04 -15.15
N VAL A 97 6.44 -5.70 -16.29
CA VAL A 97 6.17 -5.12 -17.62
C VAL A 97 4.69 -4.70 -17.72
N GLY A 98 4.47 -3.41 -17.99
CA GLY A 98 3.15 -2.80 -18.10
C GLY A 98 2.39 -2.66 -16.78
N ALA A 99 3.01 -2.89 -15.62
CA ALA A 99 2.38 -2.62 -14.33
C ALA A 99 2.25 -1.11 -14.09
N ASP A 100 1.14 -0.67 -13.50
CA ASP A 100 0.92 0.72 -13.12
C ASP A 100 1.58 1.08 -11.80
N VAL A 101 1.61 0.11 -10.88
CA VAL A 101 2.07 0.31 -9.52
C VAL A 101 3.03 -0.81 -9.13
N PHE A 102 4.16 -0.41 -8.54
CA PHE A 102 5.03 -1.31 -7.80
C PHE A 102 4.93 -1.02 -6.29
N ILE A 103 4.79 -2.06 -5.47
CA ILE A 103 4.82 -1.97 -4.02
C ILE A 103 5.86 -2.94 -3.47
N GLY A 104 6.99 -2.41 -3.02
CA GLY A 104 8.07 -3.15 -2.41
C GLY A 104 8.00 -3.09 -0.88
N VAL A 105 7.97 -4.25 -0.25
CA VAL A 105 8.12 -4.44 1.20
C VAL A 105 9.05 -5.63 1.47
N SER A 106 10.21 -5.59 0.82
CA SER A 106 11.04 -6.78 0.61
C SER A 106 12.52 -6.57 0.96
N ALA A 107 13.33 -6.18 -0.01
CA ALA A 107 14.78 -6.15 0.07
C ALA A 107 15.34 -4.97 -0.75
N PRO A 108 16.53 -4.47 -0.40
CA PRO A 108 17.13 -3.32 -1.07
C PRO A 108 17.52 -3.63 -2.52
N GLY A 109 17.39 -2.63 -3.40
CA GLY A 109 17.95 -2.65 -4.77
C GLY A 109 17.34 -3.69 -5.72
N VAL A 110 16.13 -4.19 -5.42
CA VAL A 110 15.45 -5.22 -6.23
C VAL A 110 14.70 -4.64 -7.43
N LEU A 111 14.34 -3.35 -7.41
CA LEU A 111 13.70 -2.66 -8.53
C LEU A 111 14.76 -1.81 -9.23
N THR A 112 14.97 -2.05 -10.53
CA THR A 112 15.98 -1.31 -11.31
C THR A 112 15.33 -0.25 -12.20
N ALA A 113 16.09 0.78 -12.59
CA ALA A 113 15.64 1.76 -13.59
C ALA A 113 15.14 1.11 -14.91
N GLU A 114 15.77 0.01 -15.33
CA GLU A 114 15.37 -0.75 -16.52
C GLU A 114 13.98 -1.38 -16.36
N MET A 115 13.67 -1.92 -15.17
CA MET A 115 12.34 -2.46 -14.88
C MET A 115 11.30 -1.34 -14.87
N VAL A 116 11.61 -0.20 -14.24
CA VAL A 116 10.72 0.99 -14.23
C VAL A 116 10.41 1.45 -15.65
N ALA A 117 11.40 1.47 -16.55
CA ALA A 117 11.17 1.84 -17.95
C ALA A 117 10.22 0.91 -18.72
N THR A 118 9.98 -0.31 -18.20
CA THR A 118 9.00 -1.25 -18.78
C THR A 118 7.61 -1.16 -18.17
N MET A 119 7.43 -0.36 -17.11
CA MET A 119 6.14 -0.13 -16.46
C MET A 119 5.19 0.67 -17.36
N ALA A 120 3.92 0.73 -16.98
CA ALA A 120 2.94 1.56 -17.67
C ALA A 120 3.30 3.06 -17.57
N LYS A 121 2.67 3.87 -18.43
CA LYS A 121 2.79 5.33 -18.38
C LYS A 121 2.39 5.85 -16.98
N ASP A 122 3.09 6.87 -16.50
CA ASP A 122 2.91 7.48 -15.19
C ASP A 122 2.98 6.42 -14.05
N PRO A 123 4.11 5.70 -13.92
CA PRO A 123 4.24 4.62 -12.96
C PRO A 123 4.31 5.15 -11.51
N ILE A 124 3.66 4.44 -10.61
CA ILE A 124 3.65 4.73 -9.17
C ILE A 124 4.53 3.70 -8.46
N VAL A 125 5.44 4.15 -7.60
CA VAL A 125 6.37 3.26 -6.88
C VAL A 125 6.34 3.50 -5.38
N PHE A 126 6.01 2.46 -4.62
CA PHE A 126 6.16 2.42 -3.16
C PHE A 126 7.36 1.52 -2.85
N ALA A 127 8.50 2.11 -2.47
CA ALA A 127 9.73 1.37 -2.16
C ALA A 127 9.99 1.45 -0.64
N CYS A 128 9.32 0.57 0.12
CA CYS A 128 9.21 0.66 1.57
C CYS A 128 10.20 -0.23 2.34
N ALA A 129 11.14 -0.91 1.67
CA ALA A 129 12.23 -1.58 2.37
C ALA A 129 13.09 -0.57 3.17
N ASN A 130 13.50 -0.99 4.37
CA ASN A 130 14.35 -0.22 5.27
C ASN A 130 15.62 -1.01 5.64
N PRO A 131 16.76 -0.33 5.88
CA PRO A 131 17.00 1.12 5.74
C PRO A 131 17.25 1.56 4.29
N THR A 132 17.44 0.63 3.37
CA THR A 132 17.68 0.89 1.95
C THR A 132 16.47 0.40 1.14
N PRO A 133 15.84 1.27 0.32
CA PRO A 133 14.63 0.94 -0.42
C PRO A 133 14.92 0.01 -1.61
N GLU A 134 13.84 -0.52 -2.21
CA GLU A 134 13.90 -1.33 -3.43
C GLU A 134 14.55 -0.60 -4.62
N ILE A 135 14.38 0.72 -4.69
CA ILE A 135 15.04 1.65 -5.61
C ILE A 135 15.19 3.01 -4.90
N LEU A 136 16.27 3.75 -5.15
CA LEU A 136 16.44 5.08 -4.57
C LEU A 136 15.56 6.12 -5.29
N PRO A 137 15.03 7.15 -4.59
CA PRO A 137 14.18 8.17 -5.21
C PRO A 137 14.78 8.88 -6.43
N ASP A 138 16.05 9.24 -6.37
CA ASP A 138 16.72 9.90 -7.50
C ASP A 138 16.82 8.98 -8.73
N GLU A 139 17.03 7.69 -8.52
CA GLU A 139 17.10 6.70 -9.60
C GLU A 139 15.71 6.47 -10.20
N ALA A 140 14.70 6.31 -9.34
CA ALA A 140 13.31 6.16 -9.75
C ALA A 140 12.80 7.37 -10.55
N LYS A 141 13.09 8.60 -10.09
CA LYS A 141 12.74 9.84 -10.79
C LYS A 141 13.39 9.92 -12.16
N LYS A 142 14.68 9.57 -12.27
CA LYS A 142 15.39 9.49 -13.56
C LYS A 142 14.83 8.41 -14.49
N ALA A 143 14.33 7.32 -13.93
CA ALA A 143 13.72 6.23 -14.68
C ALA A 143 12.27 6.51 -15.13
N GLY A 144 11.68 7.64 -14.71
CA GLY A 144 10.35 8.07 -15.14
C GLY A 144 9.21 7.75 -14.18
N VAL A 145 9.50 7.44 -12.91
CA VAL A 145 8.45 7.32 -11.87
C VAL A 145 7.71 8.65 -11.69
N ALA A 146 6.39 8.62 -11.84
CA ALA A 146 5.53 9.79 -11.70
C ALA A 146 5.28 10.15 -10.23
N VAL A 147 5.08 9.15 -9.38
CA VAL A 147 4.84 9.33 -7.94
C VAL A 147 5.60 8.25 -7.17
N MET A 148 6.32 8.66 -6.13
CA MET A 148 7.11 7.75 -5.32
C MET A 148 6.86 7.93 -3.82
N ALA A 149 6.83 6.83 -3.09
CA ALA A 149 6.81 6.79 -1.64
C ALA A 149 7.88 5.83 -1.11
N THR A 150 8.43 6.13 0.08
CA THR A 150 9.42 5.25 0.74
C THR A 150 9.12 5.07 2.21
N GLY A 151 9.79 4.13 2.89
CA GLY A 151 9.71 4.01 4.35
C GLY A 151 10.56 5.02 5.12
N ARG A 152 11.40 5.80 4.42
CA ARG A 152 12.41 6.66 5.04
C ARG A 152 11.93 8.09 5.25
N SER A 153 12.34 8.69 6.36
CA SER A 153 11.93 10.04 6.77
C SER A 153 12.67 11.17 6.06
N ASP A 154 13.81 10.88 5.43
CA ASP A 154 14.60 11.87 4.70
C ASP A 154 14.16 12.05 3.24
N PHE A 155 13.11 11.35 2.81
CA PHE A 155 12.50 11.50 1.49
C PHE A 155 11.02 11.91 1.58
N PRO A 156 10.48 12.56 0.53
CA PRO A 156 9.05 12.85 0.46
C PRO A 156 8.19 11.58 0.54
N ASN A 157 6.92 11.76 0.88
CA ASN A 157 5.91 10.69 0.89
C ASN A 157 6.30 9.48 1.78
N GLN A 158 6.68 9.74 3.03
CA GLN A 158 7.04 8.67 3.95
C GLN A 158 5.84 7.80 4.31
N VAL A 159 5.92 6.50 4.00
CA VAL A 159 5.03 5.46 4.51
C VAL A 159 5.42 5.18 5.97
N ASN A 160 4.82 5.92 6.91
CA ASN A 160 5.13 5.86 8.33
C ASN A 160 3.93 5.44 9.18
N ASN A 161 4.05 4.32 9.89
CA ASN A 161 3.01 3.74 10.72
C ASN A 161 2.39 4.70 11.75
N VAL A 162 3.14 5.74 12.17
CA VAL A 162 2.65 6.78 13.07
C VAL A 162 1.42 7.53 12.53
N LEU A 163 1.23 7.55 11.21
CA LEU A 163 0.03 8.15 10.59
C LEU A 163 -1.23 7.33 10.85
N ALA A 164 -1.11 6.03 11.16
CA ALA A 164 -2.23 5.11 11.29
C ALA A 164 -2.52 4.75 12.75
N PHE A 165 -1.59 4.08 13.44
CA PHE A 165 -1.93 3.42 14.71
C PHE A 165 -2.45 4.36 15.81
N PRO A 166 -1.93 5.59 16.02
CA PRO A 166 -2.43 6.44 17.11
C PRO A 166 -3.91 6.78 16.93
N GLY A 167 -4.30 7.15 15.72
CA GLY A 167 -5.68 7.48 15.38
C GLY A 167 -6.59 6.24 15.38
N ILE A 168 -6.14 5.12 14.81
CA ILE A 168 -6.92 3.87 14.78
C ILE A 168 -7.25 3.41 16.20
N PHE A 169 -6.26 3.34 17.08
CA PHE A 169 -6.49 2.93 18.46
C PHE A 169 -7.34 3.95 19.22
N ARG A 170 -7.10 5.26 19.04
CA ARG A 170 -7.92 6.29 19.69
C ARG A 170 -9.40 6.15 19.32
N GLY A 171 -9.71 6.04 18.02
CA GLY A 171 -11.09 5.89 17.53
C GLY A 171 -11.74 4.59 18.00
N ALA A 172 -11.02 3.47 17.93
CA ALA A 172 -11.52 2.17 18.41
C ALA A 172 -11.81 2.20 19.92
N LEU A 173 -10.96 2.83 20.72
CA LEU A 173 -11.14 2.96 22.17
C LEU A 173 -12.28 3.91 22.53
N ASP A 174 -12.47 5.01 21.78
CA ASP A 174 -13.54 5.99 22.00
C ASP A 174 -14.94 5.39 21.88
N VAL A 175 -15.09 4.33 21.09
CA VAL A 175 -16.37 3.62 20.88
C VAL A 175 -16.39 2.21 21.45
N ARG A 176 -15.33 1.85 22.20
CA ARG A 176 -15.11 0.52 22.77
C ARG A 176 -15.31 -0.60 21.74
N ALA A 177 -14.79 -0.42 20.52
CA ALA A 177 -14.92 -1.40 19.45
C ALA A 177 -14.47 -2.80 19.94
N SER A 178 -15.22 -3.84 19.55
CA SER A 178 -14.87 -5.23 19.86
C SER A 178 -13.80 -5.80 18.94
N ASP A 179 -13.58 -5.17 17.78
CA ASP A 179 -12.58 -5.56 16.78
C ASP A 179 -12.10 -4.33 15.98
N ILE A 180 -11.05 -4.50 15.18
CA ILE A 180 -10.59 -3.55 14.15
C ILE A 180 -10.69 -4.26 12.79
N ASN A 181 -11.87 -4.15 12.18
CA ASN A 181 -12.22 -4.77 10.90
C ASN A 181 -11.71 -3.97 9.69
N ASP A 182 -12.01 -4.45 8.48
CA ASP A 182 -11.52 -3.84 7.24
C ASP A 182 -12.21 -2.50 6.95
N GLU A 183 -13.49 -2.34 7.31
CA GLU A 183 -14.21 -1.06 7.20
C GLU A 183 -13.51 0.04 8.00
N MET A 184 -13.04 -0.27 9.21
CA MET A 184 -12.28 0.65 10.04
C MET A 184 -10.91 0.98 9.44
N LYS A 185 -10.19 -0.01 8.87
CA LYS A 185 -8.89 0.22 8.20
C LYS A 185 -9.05 1.09 6.95
N ILE A 186 -10.09 0.85 6.16
CA ILE A 186 -10.40 1.64 4.97
C ILE A 186 -10.76 3.07 5.38
N ALA A 187 -11.57 3.25 6.43
CA ALA A 187 -11.91 4.57 6.94
C ALA A 187 -10.67 5.33 7.42
N ALA A 188 -9.74 4.65 8.11
CA ALA A 188 -8.46 5.23 8.48
C ALA A 188 -7.63 5.67 7.26
N ALA A 189 -7.53 4.81 6.24
CA ALA A 189 -6.77 5.13 5.02
C ALA A 189 -7.36 6.35 4.28
N ASN A 190 -8.69 6.39 4.14
CA ASN A 190 -9.39 7.52 3.54
C ASN A 190 -9.20 8.81 4.35
N ALA A 191 -9.22 8.72 5.68
CA ALA A 191 -8.99 9.87 6.55
C ALA A 191 -7.56 10.41 6.43
N ILE A 192 -6.55 9.54 6.35
CA ILE A 192 -5.14 9.95 6.12
C ILE A 192 -5.02 10.62 4.74
N ALA A 193 -5.56 9.99 3.69
CA ALA A 193 -5.51 10.54 2.34
C ALA A 193 -6.18 11.92 2.26
N GLY A 194 -7.33 12.08 2.91
CA GLY A 194 -8.11 13.32 2.92
C GLY A 194 -7.55 14.45 3.79
N VAL A 195 -6.46 14.24 4.53
CA VAL A 195 -5.75 15.34 5.21
C VAL A 195 -4.99 16.21 4.20
N VAL A 196 -4.52 15.61 3.10
CA VAL A 196 -3.87 16.32 2.00
C VAL A 196 -4.95 16.94 1.12
N SER A 197 -5.00 18.27 1.06
CA SER A 197 -5.98 18.96 0.22
C SER A 197 -5.66 18.84 -1.27
N ASP A 198 -6.64 19.15 -2.13
CA ASP A 198 -6.45 19.12 -3.59
C ASP A 198 -5.41 20.15 -4.06
N GLU A 199 -5.24 21.24 -3.30
CA GLU A 199 -4.24 22.28 -3.54
C GLU A 199 -2.83 21.88 -3.05
N GLU A 200 -2.73 21.07 -2.00
CA GLU A 200 -1.46 20.54 -1.46
C GLU A 200 -0.96 19.34 -2.27
N LEU A 201 -1.90 18.56 -2.83
CA LEU A 201 -1.63 17.29 -3.49
C LEU A 201 -0.69 17.45 -4.70
N ASN A 202 0.50 16.86 -4.59
CA ASN A 202 1.49 16.87 -5.66
C ASN A 202 2.37 15.60 -5.59
N PRO A 203 3.21 15.30 -6.60
CA PRO A 203 4.03 14.09 -6.63
C PRO A 203 4.95 13.87 -5.42
N GLU A 204 5.32 14.94 -4.69
CA GLU A 204 6.15 14.90 -3.48
C GLU A 204 5.32 15.07 -2.18
N TYR A 205 3.99 15.13 -2.28
CA TYR A 205 3.09 15.25 -1.11
C TYR A 205 1.75 14.51 -1.33
N ILE A 206 1.80 13.18 -1.34
CA ILE A 206 0.62 12.28 -1.37
C ILE A 206 0.22 11.76 0.02
N LEU A 207 1.10 11.91 1.00
CA LEU A 207 0.89 11.53 2.40
C LEU A 207 1.23 12.73 3.28
N PRO A 208 0.45 12.98 4.35
CA PRO A 208 0.79 14.03 5.30
C PRO A 208 2.07 13.67 6.07
N ASP A 209 2.74 14.68 6.61
CA ASP A 209 3.93 14.48 7.43
C ASP A 209 3.63 13.67 8.69
N ALA A 210 4.63 12.90 9.14
CA ALA A 210 4.53 12.00 10.30
C ALA A 210 3.92 12.62 11.57
N PHE A 211 4.11 13.93 11.77
CA PHE A 211 3.62 14.66 12.95
C PHE A 211 2.56 15.71 12.62
N ASP A 212 1.90 15.61 11.45
CA ASP A 212 0.80 16.51 11.12
C ASP A 212 -0.32 16.38 12.18
N PRO A 213 -0.63 17.46 12.91
CA PRO A 213 -1.56 17.42 14.04
C PRO A 213 -3.02 17.14 13.62
N ARG A 214 -3.33 17.25 12.32
CA ARG A 214 -4.66 16.97 11.76
C ARG A 214 -4.95 15.46 11.71
N VAL A 215 -3.92 14.65 11.46
CA VAL A 215 -4.05 13.20 11.15
C VAL A 215 -4.69 12.43 12.30
N GLY A 216 -4.13 12.52 13.51
CA GLY A 216 -4.60 11.72 14.64
C GLY A 216 -6.08 11.91 14.96
N LYS A 217 -6.58 13.15 14.90
CA LYS A 217 -7.99 13.48 15.15
C LYS A 217 -8.89 13.00 14.01
N ALA A 218 -8.48 13.23 12.75
CA ALA A 218 -9.25 12.82 11.58
C ALA A 218 -9.42 11.29 11.52
N VAL A 219 -8.32 10.55 11.73
CA VAL A 219 -8.34 9.08 11.73
C VAL A 219 -9.18 8.54 12.89
N ALA A 220 -9.04 9.09 14.10
CA ALA A 220 -9.84 8.65 15.25
C ALA A 220 -11.35 8.81 15.02
N ALA A 221 -11.77 9.96 14.49
CA ALA A 221 -13.17 10.22 14.17
C ALA A 221 -13.70 9.25 13.12
N ALA A 222 -12.98 9.06 12.02
CA ALA A 222 -13.39 8.17 10.93
C ALA A 222 -13.48 6.70 11.37
N VAL A 223 -12.51 6.25 12.17
CA VAL A 223 -12.47 4.87 12.70
C VAL A 223 -13.62 4.64 13.69
N ALA A 224 -13.89 5.59 14.58
CA ALA A 224 -15.02 5.53 15.50
C ALA A 224 -16.36 5.43 14.76
N GLU A 225 -16.53 6.21 13.69
CA GLU A 225 -17.72 6.16 12.85
C GLU A 225 -17.85 4.81 12.12
N ALA A 226 -16.76 4.31 11.54
CA ALA A 226 -16.75 3.02 10.84
C ALA A 226 -17.04 1.84 11.78
N ALA A 227 -16.52 1.89 13.01
CA ALA A 227 -16.81 0.90 14.04
C ALA A 227 -18.31 0.86 14.41
N ARG A 228 -18.96 2.03 14.51
CA ARG A 228 -20.42 2.11 14.73
C ARG A 228 -21.20 1.56 13.54
N LYS A 229 -20.83 1.96 12.33
CA LYS A 229 -21.49 1.51 11.08
C LYS A 229 -21.39 0.01 10.85
N SER A 230 -20.24 -0.59 11.17
CA SER A 230 -20.00 -2.02 11.02
C SER A 230 -20.51 -2.87 12.20
N GLY A 231 -21.10 -2.24 13.21
CA GLY A 231 -21.72 -2.94 14.34
C GLY A 231 -20.75 -3.51 15.38
N VAL A 232 -19.47 -3.13 15.33
CA VAL A 232 -18.46 -3.58 16.31
C VAL A 232 -18.29 -2.59 17.48
N ALA A 233 -18.84 -1.37 17.39
CA ALA A 233 -18.87 -0.42 18.50
C ALA A 233 -19.80 -0.89 19.62
N ARG A 234 -19.42 -0.62 20.88
CA ARG A 234 -20.21 -0.95 22.07
C ARG A 234 -20.77 0.28 22.80
N ILE A 235 -20.44 1.50 22.32
CA ILE A 235 -21.01 2.79 22.75
C ILE A 235 -21.10 3.78 21.58
#